data_AF-A0A2A2UU82-F1
#
_entry.id   AF-A0A2A2UU82-F1
#
_cell.length_a   1.000
_cell.length_b   1.000
_cell.length_c   1.000
_cell.angle_alpha   90.00
_cell.angle_beta   90.00
_cell.angle_gamma   90.00
#
_symmetry.space_group_name_H-M   'P 1'
#
loop_
_entity.id
_entity.type
_entity.pdbx_description
1 polymer ?
#
loop_
_entity_poly.entity_id
_entity_poly.type
_entity_poly.pdbx_seq_one_letter_code
_entity_poly.pdbx_strand_id
1 'polypeptide(L)'
;MAEQFGKGSERGIGMLLAIFEVVTRGVADVVGAEQAGQIGREAVDRVRHTFGGENVYVCKGVSLDTILKHNKIWSEFTGDNHVELAKKHGYSVQWIYEVVRTMNQLKTDEVQGDLFDSCKGKGTKDGGGHSLC
;
A
#
# COMPACT_ATOMS: atom_id res chain seq x y z
N MET A 1 14.71 -24.44 19.89
CA MET A 1 14.71 -23.11 20.52
C MET A 1 13.52 -22.37 19.93
N ALA A 2 12.43 -22.21 20.69
CA ALA A 2 11.28 -21.43 20.23
C ALA A 2 11.60 -19.95 20.44
N GLU A 3 12.03 -19.27 19.38
CA GLU A 3 12.21 -17.82 19.39
C GLU A 3 10.85 -17.18 19.72
N GLN A 4 10.78 -16.51 20.87
CA GLN A 4 9.58 -15.79 21.30
C GLN A 4 9.47 -14.50 20.48
N PHE A 5 8.82 -14.61 19.33
CA PHE A 5 8.46 -13.48 18.49
C PHE A 5 7.33 -12.71 19.17
N GLY A 6 7.45 -11.38 19.30
CA GLY A 6 6.37 -10.54 19.85
C GLY A 6 5.07 -10.64 19.04
N LYS A 7 3.92 -10.24 19.62
CA LYS A 7 2.59 -10.35 18.99
C LYS A 7 2.48 -9.78 17.57
N GLY A 8 3.26 -8.74 17.24
CA GLY A 8 3.32 -8.18 15.88
C GLY A 8 3.97 -9.14 14.87
N SER A 9 5.06 -9.80 15.27
CA SER A 9 5.77 -10.78 14.44
C SER A 9 4.98 -12.08 14.22
N GLU A 10 4.10 -12.49 15.15
CA GLU A 10 3.24 -13.67 14.95
C GLU A 10 2.28 -13.50 13.75
N ARG A 11 1.69 -12.30 13.62
CA ARG A 11 0.82 -11.95 12.48
C ARG A 11 1.61 -11.89 11.16
N GLY A 12 2.82 -11.32 11.20
CA GLY A 12 3.71 -11.26 10.05
C GLY A 12 4.12 -12.65 9.56
N ILE A 13 4.46 -13.57 10.47
CA ILE A 13 4.78 -14.97 10.13
C ILE A 13 3.58 -15.65 9.47
N GLY A 14 2.37 -15.47 10.02
CA GLY A 14 1.15 -16.03 9.42
C GLY A 14 0.88 -15.48 8.02
N MET A 15 1.12 -14.18 7.79
CA MET A 15 0.97 -13.58 6.47
C MET A 15 1.97 -14.13 5.45
N LEU A 16 3.23 -14.31 5.84
CA LEU A 16 4.25 -14.89 4.95
C LEU A 16 3.93 -16.35 4.58
N LEU A 17 3.43 -17.14 5.53
CA LEU A 17 2.95 -18.50 5.27
C LEU A 17 1.75 -18.50 4.32
N ALA A 18 0.80 -17.59 4.51
CA ALA A 18 -0.34 -17.46 3.63
C ALA A 18 0.09 -17.08 2.19
N ILE A 19 1.07 -16.19 2.03
CA ILE A 19 1.63 -15.85 0.72
C ILE A 19 2.28 -17.09 0.08
N PHE A 20 3.10 -17.83 0.83
CA PHE A 20 3.72 -19.06 0.35
C PHE A 20 2.67 -20.06 -0.16
N GLU A 21 1.63 -20.31 0.63
CA GLU A 21 0.56 -21.26 0.30
C GLU A 21 -0.26 -20.81 -0.91
N VAL A 22 -0.65 -19.53 -0.97
CA VAL A 22 -1.41 -18.96 -2.09
C VAL A 22 -0.62 -19.04 -3.39
N VAL A 23 0.66 -18.67 -3.37
CA VAL A 23 1.52 -18.72 -4.57
C VAL A 23 1.73 -20.16 -5.00
N THR A 24 2.11 -21.04 -4.07
CA THR A 24 2.38 -22.46 -4.37
C THR A 24 1.15 -23.14 -4.96
N ARG A 25 -0.02 -22.97 -4.35
CA ARG A 25 -1.28 -23.54 -4.86
C ARG A 25 -1.69 -22.94 -6.20
N GLY A 26 -1.52 -21.62 -6.38
CA GLY A 26 -1.92 -20.93 -7.61
C GLY A 26 -1.13 -21.34 -8.85
N VAL A 27 0.11 -21.82 -8.68
CA VAL A 27 0.98 -22.21 -9.80
C VAL A 27 1.19 -23.72 -9.92
N ALA A 28 0.78 -24.51 -8.91
CA ALA A 28 1.01 -25.96 -8.86
C ALA A 28 0.51 -26.70 -10.09
N ASP A 29 -0.67 -26.33 -10.62
CA ASP A 29 -1.26 -26.98 -11.79
C ASP A 29 -0.53 -26.66 -13.10
N VAL A 30 0.27 -25.59 -13.13
CA VAL A 30 0.96 -25.12 -14.33
C VAL A 30 2.42 -25.58 -14.37
N VAL A 31 3.12 -25.54 -13.23
CA VAL A 31 4.57 -25.82 -13.15
C VAL A 31 4.90 -27.09 -12.37
N GLY A 32 3.91 -27.76 -11.77
CA GLY A 32 4.13 -28.92 -10.92
C GLY A 32 4.58 -28.57 -9.49
N ALA A 33 4.39 -29.51 -8.57
CA ALA A 33 4.52 -29.26 -7.12
C ALA A 33 5.92 -28.83 -6.67
N GLU A 34 6.97 -29.38 -7.28
CA GLU A 34 8.35 -29.07 -6.90
C GLU A 34 8.74 -27.64 -7.29
N GLN A 35 8.46 -27.24 -8.54
CA GLN A 35 8.75 -25.89 -9.03
C GLN A 35 7.84 -24.85 -8.35
N ALA A 36 6.59 -25.21 -8.05
CA ALA A 36 5.67 -24.33 -7.32
C ALA A 36 6.19 -23.97 -5.93
N GLY A 37 6.77 -24.94 -5.20
CA GLY A 37 7.38 -24.69 -3.90
C GLY A 37 8.60 -23.77 -3.98
N GLN A 38 9.41 -23.87 -5.03
CA GLN A 38 10.55 -22.97 -5.26
C GLN A 38 10.08 -21.53 -5.53
N ILE A 39 9.08 -21.36 -6.39
CA ILE A 39 8.48 -20.04 -6.70
C ILE A 39 7.86 -19.43 -5.44
N GLY A 40 7.11 -20.21 -4.66
CA GLY A 40 6.53 -19.76 -3.41
C GLY A 40 7.59 -19.26 -2.41
N ARG A 41 8.70 -19.99 -2.29
CA ARG A 41 9.81 -19.61 -1.41
C ARG A 41 10.47 -18.31 -1.87
N GLU A 42 10.76 -18.19 -3.17
CA GLU A 42 11.34 -16.99 -3.74
C GLU A 42 10.44 -15.76 -3.56
N ALA A 43 9.12 -15.92 -3.74
CA ALA A 43 8.15 -14.86 -3.52
C ALA A 43 8.17 -14.37 -2.06
N VAL A 44 8.18 -15.29 -1.10
CA VAL A 44 8.25 -14.95 0.34
C VAL A 44 9.57 -14.27 0.69
N ASP A 45 10.71 -14.77 0.18
CA ASP A 45 12.01 -14.15 0.45
C ASP A 45 12.07 -12.73 -0.11
N ARG A 46 11.54 -12.48 -1.32
CA ARG A 46 11.42 -11.12 -1.87
C ARG A 46 10.57 -10.22 -0.97
N VAL A 47 9.40 -10.69 -0.53
CA VAL A 47 8.53 -9.92 0.39
C VAL A 47 9.26 -9.61 1.70
N ARG A 48 9.99 -10.58 2.28
CA ARG A 48 10.78 -10.36 3.50
C ARG A 48 11.91 -9.37 3.32
N HIS A 49 12.56 -9.36 2.16
CA HIS A 49 13.64 -8.40 1.86
C HIS A 49 13.10 -7.00 1.56
N THR A 50 11.96 -6.89 0.88
CA THR A 50 11.36 -5.60 0.53
C THR A 50 10.70 -4.92 1.73
N PHE A 51 10.02 -5.68 2.59
CA PHE A 51 9.22 -5.14 3.70
C PHE A 51 9.76 -5.50 5.08
N GLY A 52 10.98 -6.04 5.15
CA GLY A 52 11.60 -6.49 6.39
C GLY A 52 12.00 -5.31 7.27
N GLY A 53 11.46 -5.26 8.49
CA GLY A 53 11.75 -4.19 9.46
C GLY A 53 10.74 -3.03 9.44
N GLU A 54 9.78 -3.04 8.53
CA GLU A 54 8.74 -2.02 8.40
C GLU A 54 7.37 -2.55 8.85
N ASN A 55 6.50 -1.66 9.35
CA ASN A 55 5.12 -2.00 9.69
C ASN A 55 4.19 -1.74 8.50
N VAL A 56 3.93 -2.78 7.71
CA VAL A 56 3.09 -2.68 6.50
C VAL A 56 1.63 -2.85 6.83
N TYR A 57 0.80 -1.90 6.39
CA TYR A 57 -0.65 -1.99 6.47
C TYR A 57 -1.24 -2.69 5.24
N VAL A 58 -2.12 -3.68 5.47
CA VAL A 58 -2.86 -4.37 4.41
C VAL A 58 -4.29 -3.81 4.32
N CYS A 59 -4.57 -3.05 3.27
CA CYS A 59 -5.88 -2.44 3.04
C CYS A 59 -6.96 -3.50 2.74
N LYS A 60 -8.02 -3.54 3.56
CA LYS A 60 -9.17 -4.46 3.35
C LYS A 60 -10.24 -3.90 2.38
N GLY A 61 -10.33 -2.58 2.26
CA GLY A 61 -11.45 -1.91 1.58
C GLY A 61 -11.21 -1.51 0.13
N VAL A 62 -9.98 -1.69 -0.39
CA VAL A 62 -9.64 -1.30 -1.77
C VAL A 62 -9.56 -2.54 -2.63
N SER A 63 -10.32 -2.57 -3.73
CA SER A 63 -10.26 -3.70 -4.66
C SER A 63 -8.91 -3.73 -5.38
N LEU A 64 -8.39 -4.93 -5.64
CA LEU A 64 -7.15 -5.10 -6.40
C LEU A 64 -7.25 -4.45 -7.78
N ASP A 65 -8.41 -4.55 -8.43
CA ASP A 65 -8.71 -3.86 -9.69
C ASP A 65 -8.53 -2.35 -9.60
N THR A 66 -8.97 -1.73 -8.50
CA THR A 66 -8.78 -0.30 -8.27
C THR A 66 -7.28 0.03 -8.15
N ILE A 67 -6.53 -0.75 -7.39
CA ILE A 67 -5.08 -0.57 -7.20
C ILE A 67 -4.35 -0.67 -8.55
N LEU A 68 -4.64 -1.71 -9.32
CA LEU A 68 -4.02 -1.93 -10.63
C LEU A 68 -4.38 -0.83 -11.62
N LYS A 69 -5.64 -0.37 -11.64
CA LYS A 69 -6.08 0.75 -12.48
C LYS A 69 -5.37 2.05 -12.12
N HIS A 70 -5.28 2.38 -10.83
CA HIS A 70 -4.58 3.58 -10.37
C HIS A 70 -3.09 3.51 -10.71
N ASN A 71 -2.46 2.36 -10.51
CA ASN A 71 -1.05 2.14 -10.87
C ASN A 71 -0.82 2.31 -12.38
N LYS A 72 -1.71 1.77 -13.22
CA LYS A 72 -1.65 1.93 -14.68
C LYS A 72 -1.76 3.40 -15.09
N ILE A 73 -2.77 4.11 -14.59
CA ILE A 73 -2.96 5.54 -14.89
C ILE A 73 -1.74 6.34 -14.47
N TRP A 74 -1.19 6.04 -13.29
CA TRP A 74 0.02 6.68 -12.78
C TRP A 74 1.25 6.42 -13.66
N SER A 75 1.43 5.20 -14.16
CA SER A 75 2.55 4.85 -15.05
C SER A 75 2.51 5.59 -16.39
N GLU A 76 1.33 6.01 -16.83
CA GLU A 76 1.10 6.74 -18.09
C GLU A 76 1.06 8.27 -17.88
N PHE A 77 1.19 8.74 -16.64
CA PHE A 77 1.09 10.16 -16.29
C PHE A 77 2.41 10.90 -16.56
N THR A 78 2.33 12.00 -17.33
CA THR A 78 3.51 12.82 -17.70
C THR A 78 3.62 14.13 -16.91
N GLY A 79 2.61 14.47 -16.10
CA GLY A 79 2.54 15.71 -15.32
C GLY A 79 1.39 16.64 -15.73
N ASP A 80 1.07 16.67 -17.02
CA ASP A 80 0.11 17.61 -17.62
C ASP A 80 -0.98 16.92 -18.48
N ASN A 81 -0.88 15.61 -18.70
CA ASN A 81 -1.76 14.85 -19.61
C ASN A 81 -3.10 14.37 -19.01
N HIS A 82 -3.66 15.06 -18.01
CA HIS A 82 -4.89 14.64 -17.31
C HIS A 82 -6.10 14.46 -18.25
N VAL A 83 -6.26 15.36 -19.23
CA VAL A 83 -7.37 15.31 -20.20
C VAL A 83 -7.23 14.13 -21.15
N GLU A 84 -6.01 13.77 -21.53
CA GLU A 84 -5.72 12.66 -22.43
C GLU A 84 -5.98 11.32 -21.73
N LEU A 85 -5.52 11.20 -20.48
CA LEU A 85 -5.77 10.02 -19.64
C LEU A 85 -7.26 9.81 -19.37
N ALA A 86 -8.00 10.89 -19.11
CA ALA A 86 -9.45 10.84 -18.91
C ALA A 86 -10.16 10.24 -20.13
N LYS A 87 -9.81 10.70 -21.34
CA LYS A 87 -10.36 10.16 -22.60
C LYS A 87 -9.94 8.71 -22.84
N LYS A 88 -8.68 8.38 -22.59
CA LYS A 88 -8.12 7.04 -22.82
C LYS A 88 -8.73 5.97 -21.92
N HIS A 89 -9.00 6.32 -20.66
CA HIS A 89 -9.53 5.38 -19.67
C HIS A 89 -11.05 5.49 -19.44
N GLY A 90 -11.71 6.48 -20.05
CA GLY A 90 -13.16 6.67 -19.94
C GLY A 90 -13.62 7.24 -18.59
N TYR A 91 -12.78 8.04 -17.93
CA TYR A 91 -13.09 8.66 -16.64
C TYR A 91 -13.23 10.17 -16.74
N SER A 92 -13.80 10.79 -15.72
CA SER A 92 -13.82 12.25 -15.62
C SER A 92 -12.40 12.77 -15.32
N VAL A 93 -12.10 13.97 -15.82
CA VAL A 93 -10.80 14.63 -15.55
C VAL A 93 -10.58 14.82 -14.04
N GLN A 94 -11.65 15.16 -13.30
CA GLN A 94 -11.61 15.27 -11.83
C GLN A 94 -11.20 13.96 -11.16
N TRP A 95 -11.68 12.82 -11.66
CA TRP A 95 -11.30 11.52 -11.11
C TRP A 95 -9.82 11.21 -11.37
N ILE A 96 -9.29 11.57 -12.55
CA ILE A 96 -7.85 11.44 -12.84
C ILE A 96 -7.02 12.29 -11.88
N TYR A 97 -7.44 13.53 -11.57
CA TYR A 97 -6.78 14.35 -10.54
C TYR A 97 -6.76 13.67 -9.17
N GLU A 98 -7.87 13.07 -8.73
CA GLU A 98 -7.94 12.35 -7.46
C GLU A 98 -7.01 11.11 -7.44
N VAL A 99 -6.92 10.38 -8.55
CA VAL A 99 -6.00 9.24 -8.70
C VAL A 99 -4.54 9.70 -8.59
N VAL A 100 -4.15 10.73 -9.35
CA VAL A 100 -2.80 11.32 -9.32
C VAL A 100 -2.46 11.82 -7.91
N ARG A 101 -3.39 12.51 -7.25
CA ARG A 101 -3.22 12.98 -5.88
C ARG A 101 -3.00 11.83 -4.89
N THR A 102 -3.82 10.79 -4.99
CA THR A 102 -3.72 9.60 -4.12
C THR A 102 -2.37 8.89 -4.30
N MET A 103 -1.93 8.72 -5.55
CA MET A 103 -0.64 8.07 -5.85
C MET A 103 0.55 8.91 -5.41
N ASN A 104 0.49 10.23 -5.54
CA ASN A 104 1.50 11.14 -4.98
C ASN A 104 1.60 11.00 -3.47
N GLN A 105 0.48 10.99 -2.74
CA GLN A 105 0.49 10.83 -1.29
C GLN A 105 1.14 9.51 -0.89
N LEU A 106 0.74 8.39 -1.52
CA LEU A 106 1.33 7.07 -1.25
C LEU A 106 2.85 7.06 -1.47
N LYS A 107 3.33 7.74 -2.51
CA LYS A 107 4.77 7.84 -2.82
C LYS A 107 5.52 8.75 -1.86
N THR A 108 4.92 9.86 -1.46
CA THR A 108 5.49 10.74 -0.44
C THR A 108 5.58 10.02 0.91
N ASP A 109 4.55 9.26 1.30
CA ASP A 109 4.56 8.48 2.55
C ASP A 109 5.62 7.36 2.53
N GLU A 110 5.85 6.73 1.36
CA GLU A 110 6.89 5.71 1.15
C GLU A 110 8.31 6.29 1.30
N VAL A 111 8.56 7.48 0.74
CA VAL A 111 9.90 8.11 0.72
C VAL A 111 10.17 8.92 1.99
N GLN A 112 9.16 9.64 2.47
CA GLN A 112 9.23 10.53 3.60
C GLN A 112 8.33 9.97 4.70
N GLY A 113 8.83 8.93 5.38
CA GLY A 113 8.23 8.45 6.63
C GLY A 113 7.98 9.66 7.56
N ASP A 114 6.80 9.66 8.20
CA ASP A 114 6.12 10.82 8.77
C ASP A 114 7.05 11.80 9.53
N LEU A 115 7.66 12.74 8.79
CA LEU A 115 8.73 13.59 9.29
C LEU A 115 8.19 14.73 10.17
N PHE A 116 6.87 14.93 10.20
CA PHE A 116 6.23 16.13 10.76
C PHE A 116 5.05 15.88 11.71
N ASP A 117 4.66 14.63 12.00
CA ASP A 117 3.56 14.40 12.95
C ASP A 117 3.91 14.79 14.41
N SER A 118 5.20 14.94 14.75
CA SER A 118 5.63 15.50 16.04
C SER A 118 5.50 17.03 16.14
N CYS A 119 5.24 17.74 15.04
CA CYS A 119 5.14 19.20 15.00
C CYS A 119 3.74 19.75 14.68
N LYS A 120 2.72 18.90 14.50
CA LYS A 120 1.33 19.38 14.53
C LYS A 120 0.96 19.79 15.95
N GLY A 121 1.32 21.03 16.29
CA GLY A 121 0.87 21.70 17.50
C GLY A 121 -0.64 21.52 17.63
N LYS A 122 -1.08 21.04 18.80
CA LYS A 122 -2.47 21.07 19.21
C LYS A 122 -2.94 22.52 19.09
N GLY A 123 -3.62 22.86 17.99
CA GLY A 123 -4.39 24.08 17.87
C GLY A 123 -5.53 24.02 18.87
N THR A 124 -5.26 24.44 20.10
CA THR A 124 -6.28 24.82 21.07
C THR A 124 -7.14 25.89 20.41
N LYS A 125 -8.40 25.55 20.14
CA LYS A 125 -9.39 26.53 19.69
C LYS A 125 -9.74 27.38 20.91
N ASP A 126 -9.05 28.50 21.05
CA ASP A 126 -9.52 29.59 21.89
C ASP A 126 -10.83 30.13 21.29
N GLY A 127 -11.95 29.86 21.97
CA GLY A 127 -13.23 30.50 21.75
C GLY A 127 -13.48 31.51 22.87
N GLY A 128 -13.02 32.75 22.69
CA GLY A 128 -13.32 33.86 23.58
C GLY A 128 -14.81 34.23 23.51
N GLY A 129 -15.48 34.24 24.66
CA GLY A 129 -16.79 34.85 24.86
C GLY A 129 -16.67 35.97 25.89
N HIS A 130 -16.64 37.20 25.40
CA HIS A 130 -16.74 38.43 26.19
C HIS A 130 -18.12 38.47 26.88
N SER A 131 -18.17 38.72 28.19
CA SER A 131 -19.35 39.29 28.85
C SER A 131 -18.87 40.22 29.96
N LEU A 132 -18.86 41.53 29.66
CA LEU A 132 -18.95 42.55 30.70
C LEU A 132 -20.32 42.43 31.37
N CYS A 133 -20.34 42.36 32.69
CA CYS A 133 -21.24 43.01 33.65
C CYS A 133 -20.75 42.63 35.06
#